data_AF-A0A1G8BIY3-F1
#
_entry.id   AF-A0A1G8BIY3-F1
#
_cell.length_a   1.000
_cell.length_b   1.000
_cell.length_c   1.000
_cell.angle_alpha   90.00
_cell.angle_beta   90.00
_cell.angle_gamma   90.00
#
_symmetry.space_group_name_H-M   'P 1'
#
loop_
_entity.id
_entity.type
_entity.pdbx_description
1 polymer ?
#
loop_
_entity_poly.entity_id
_entity_poly.type
_entity_poly.pdbx_seq_one_letter_code
_entity_poly.pdbx_strand_id
1 'polypeptide(L)'
;MSAPIEPGLRRAPRRVASVDLAGRVVRLAGEVVSTKRVPAGHGVSYGSEHVTSGETTLALVALGYADGVPRTASGAPVTVDGVAHPIAGRVAMDQVVLDVGDAAVVPGAEAVLWGADGTPVGAWGDAARVPAPLLEAFVGPRVETIVEDVVVDADAMEALGRRLAGILGAGDVVVLTGELGAGKTTLTRGIGEGLGAVGTVASPTFVIARTHRTATVPLLHVDAYRLGDEAELDDLDLDVDASITIAEWGLPLVHAVDAWLHVEIVRTIGGDDVDEPRTVRLTGHGDRWPASRLLAFARGTA
;
A
#
# COMPACT_ATOMS: atom_id res chain seq x y z
N MET A 1 4.63 21.54 -8.07
CA MET A 1 4.11 21.44 -9.45
C MET A 1 4.74 20.19 -10.06
N SER A 2 3.99 19.10 -10.20
CA SER A 2 4.53 17.84 -10.73
C SER A 2 4.99 18.02 -12.18
N ALA A 3 6.19 17.53 -12.47
CA ALA A 3 6.76 17.56 -13.83
C ALA A 3 5.82 16.85 -14.82
N PRO A 4 5.66 17.36 -16.05
CA PRO A 4 4.86 16.71 -17.07
C PRO A 4 5.54 15.41 -17.51
N ILE A 5 4.83 14.29 -17.35
CA ILE A 5 5.24 12.95 -17.78
C ILE A 5 5.30 12.91 -19.31
N GLU A 6 6.40 12.40 -19.87
CA GLU A 6 6.57 12.23 -21.32
C GLU A 6 5.40 11.42 -21.95
N PRO A 7 4.79 11.91 -23.04
CA PRO A 7 3.71 11.19 -23.71
C PRO A 7 4.28 10.00 -24.51
N GLY A 8 4.20 8.79 -23.96
CA GLY A 8 4.52 7.56 -24.73
C GLY A 8 4.73 6.29 -23.94
N LEU A 9 5.11 6.36 -22.66
CA LEU A 9 5.25 5.18 -21.82
C LEU A 9 3.90 4.88 -21.16
N ARG A 10 3.20 3.82 -21.59
CA ARG A 10 2.02 3.35 -20.85
C ARG A 10 2.49 2.90 -19.47
N ARG A 11 2.08 3.62 -18.42
CA ARG A 11 2.25 3.18 -17.04
C ARG A 11 1.69 1.76 -16.90
N ALA A 12 2.41 0.88 -16.22
CA ALA A 12 1.88 -0.44 -15.90
C ALA A 12 0.54 -0.30 -15.16
N PRO A 13 -0.49 -1.10 -15.49
CA PRO A 13 -1.78 -1.02 -14.82
C PRO A 13 -1.64 -1.21 -13.30
N ARG A 14 -2.38 -0.43 -12.52
CA ARG A 14 -2.35 -0.53 -11.06
C ARG A 14 -2.95 -1.86 -10.58
N ARG A 15 -2.27 -2.45 -9.60
CA ARG A 15 -2.65 -3.67 -8.88
C ARG A 15 -2.25 -3.45 -7.42
N VAL A 16 -3.22 -3.38 -6.52
CA VAL A 16 -2.94 -2.99 -5.13
C VAL A 16 -3.63 -3.98 -4.18
N ALA A 17 -2.89 -4.41 -3.18
CA ALA A 17 -3.40 -5.15 -2.04
C ALA A 17 -3.16 -4.36 -0.74
N SER A 18 -4.21 -4.21 0.06
CA SER A 18 -4.07 -3.75 1.44
C SER A 18 -3.89 -4.96 2.35
N VAL A 19 -2.91 -4.90 3.24
CA VAL A 19 -2.53 -5.98 4.16
C VAL A 19 -2.54 -5.46 5.58
N ASP A 20 -3.20 -6.16 6.51
CA ASP A 20 -3.20 -5.74 7.92
C ASP A 20 -1.89 -6.09 8.65
N LEU A 21 -1.69 -5.64 9.88
CA LEU A 21 -0.48 -5.95 10.66
C LEU A 21 -0.42 -7.40 11.14
N ALA A 22 -1.44 -8.21 10.85
CA ALA A 22 -1.43 -9.67 10.99
C ALA A 22 -1.04 -10.40 9.69
N GLY A 23 -0.78 -9.66 8.60
CA GLY A 23 -0.32 -10.19 7.33
C GLY A 23 -1.42 -10.74 6.42
N ARG A 24 -2.70 -10.41 6.70
CA ARG A 24 -3.86 -10.82 5.90
C ARG A 24 -4.14 -9.80 4.80
N VAL A 25 -4.39 -10.27 3.57
CA VAL A 25 -4.84 -9.45 2.45
C VAL A 25 -6.31 -9.06 2.64
N VAL A 26 -6.53 -7.90 3.24
CA VAL A 26 -7.87 -7.40 3.59
C VAL A 26 -8.57 -6.69 2.42
N ARG A 27 -7.82 -6.27 1.40
CA ARG A 27 -8.36 -5.67 0.17
C ARG A 27 -7.52 -6.09 -1.03
N LEU A 28 -8.16 -6.37 -2.17
CA LEU A 28 -7.50 -6.54 -3.47
C LEU A 28 -8.24 -5.75 -4.56
N ALA A 29 -7.52 -4.87 -5.24
CA ALA A 29 -8.06 -4.05 -6.32
C ALA A 29 -7.10 -3.97 -7.52
N GLY A 30 -7.66 -3.79 -8.70
CA GLY A 30 -6.93 -3.64 -9.95
C GLY A 30 -7.51 -2.54 -10.82
N GLU A 31 -6.82 -2.20 -11.89
CA GLU A 31 -7.25 -1.18 -12.83
C GLU A 31 -8.04 -1.78 -14.01
N VAL A 32 -9.12 -1.12 -14.42
CA VAL A 32 -9.76 -1.39 -15.71
C VAL A 32 -8.84 -0.90 -16.83
N VAL A 33 -8.33 -1.80 -17.66
CA VAL A 33 -7.36 -1.52 -18.72
C VAL A 33 -8.03 -1.08 -20.02
N SER A 34 -9.19 -1.67 -20.33
CA SER A 34 -9.92 -1.40 -21.56
C SER A 34 -11.36 -1.81 -21.43
N THR A 35 -12.26 -1.16 -22.17
CA THR A 35 -13.65 -1.57 -22.33
C THR A 35 -13.97 -1.80 -23.81
N LYS A 36 -14.92 -2.70 -24.08
CA LYS A 36 -15.35 -3.02 -25.44
C LYS A 36 -16.84 -3.36 -25.47
N ARG A 37 -17.60 -2.63 -26.29
CA ARG A 37 -18.97 -3.00 -26.66
C ARG A 37 -18.93 -4.20 -27.60
N VAL A 38 -19.71 -5.23 -27.31
CA VAL A 38 -19.78 -6.47 -28.09
C VAL A 38 -21.24 -6.88 -28.33
N PRO A 39 -21.55 -7.49 -29.49
CA PRO A 39 -22.89 -8.00 -29.76
C PRO A 39 -23.18 -9.26 -28.94
N ALA A 40 -24.42 -9.74 -29.01
CA ALA A 40 -24.78 -11.09 -28.57
C ALA A 40 -23.98 -12.16 -29.33
N GLY A 41 -23.71 -13.30 -28.69
CA GLY A 41 -22.95 -14.40 -29.27
C GLY A 41 -21.43 -14.21 -29.22
N HIS A 42 -20.93 -13.18 -28.55
CA HIS A 42 -19.49 -12.95 -28.40
C HIS A 42 -18.91 -13.86 -27.31
N GLY A 43 -17.93 -14.69 -27.68
CA GLY A 43 -17.21 -15.53 -26.72
C GLY A 43 -16.23 -14.70 -25.88
N VAL A 44 -16.21 -14.95 -24.57
CA VAL A 44 -15.36 -14.22 -23.60
C VAL A 44 -14.27 -15.13 -23.03
N SER A 45 -13.05 -14.58 -22.94
CA SER A 45 -11.85 -15.28 -22.46
C SER A 45 -11.52 -16.54 -23.29
N TYR A 46 -10.52 -17.30 -22.84
CA TYR A 46 -10.10 -18.54 -23.50
C TYR A 46 -11.18 -19.62 -23.37
N GLY A 47 -11.41 -20.37 -24.46
CA GLY A 47 -12.36 -21.48 -24.51
C GLY A 47 -13.82 -21.09 -24.69
N SER A 48 -14.17 -19.79 -24.66
CA SER A 48 -15.52 -19.26 -24.92
C SER A 48 -16.64 -19.94 -24.11
N GLU A 49 -16.34 -20.34 -22.86
CA GLU A 49 -17.34 -20.92 -21.95
C GLU A 49 -18.40 -19.91 -21.51
N HIS A 50 -18.08 -18.62 -21.59
CA HIS A 50 -19.03 -17.55 -21.48
C HIS A 50 -19.27 -16.94 -22.86
N VAL A 51 -20.54 -16.84 -23.24
CA VAL A 51 -21.01 -16.22 -24.48
C VAL A 51 -22.05 -15.18 -24.10
N THR A 52 -21.88 -13.96 -24.60
CA THR A 52 -22.81 -12.86 -24.31
C THR A 52 -24.21 -13.19 -24.82
N SER A 53 -25.22 -13.04 -23.95
CA SER A 53 -26.62 -13.32 -24.29
C SER A 53 -27.29 -12.16 -25.03
N GLY A 54 -26.74 -10.95 -24.89
CA GLY A 54 -27.19 -9.71 -25.50
C GLY A 54 -26.02 -8.83 -25.90
N GLU A 55 -26.31 -7.68 -26.49
CA GLU A 55 -25.30 -6.64 -26.63
C GLU A 55 -24.90 -6.13 -25.26
N THR A 56 -23.60 -6.04 -24.99
CA THR A 56 -23.08 -5.65 -23.68
C THR A 56 -21.70 -4.99 -23.79
N THR A 57 -21.21 -4.40 -22.71
CA THR A 57 -19.84 -3.91 -22.57
C THR A 57 -19.03 -4.87 -21.72
N LEU A 58 -17.86 -5.27 -22.21
CA LEU A 58 -16.89 -6.06 -21.47
C LEU A 58 -15.76 -5.15 -20.99
N ALA A 59 -15.42 -5.23 -19.71
CA ALA A 59 -14.31 -4.50 -19.10
C ALA A 59 -13.17 -5.46 -18.72
N LEU A 60 -11.95 -5.15 -19.17
CA LEU A 60 -10.76 -5.93 -18.86
C LEU A 60 -10.09 -5.34 -17.62
N VAL A 61 -9.92 -6.14 -16.57
CA VAL A 61 -9.27 -5.71 -15.31
C VAL A 61 -7.90 -6.37 -15.19
N ALA A 62 -6.89 -5.59 -14.79
CA ALA A 62 -5.49 -6.01 -14.68
C ALA A 62 -5.17 -6.92 -13.48
N LEU A 63 -5.99 -7.92 -13.18
CA LEU A 63 -5.73 -8.90 -12.14
C LEU A 63 -6.04 -10.30 -12.64
N GLY A 64 -5.16 -11.27 -12.39
CA GLY A 64 -5.38 -12.67 -12.74
C GLY A 64 -4.87 -13.63 -11.68
N TYR A 65 -4.78 -14.90 -12.05
CA TYR A 65 -4.38 -15.93 -11.08
C TYR A 65 -2.94 -15.81 -10.60
N ALA A 66 -2.05 -15.16 -11.35
CA ALA A 66 -0.70 -14.87 -10.88
C ALA A 66 -0.67 -13.76 -9.80
N ASP A 67 -1.77 -13.01 -9.66
CA ASP A 67 -1.91 -11.90 -8.71
C ASP A 67 -2.68 -12.31 -7.44
N GLY A 68 -3.27 -13.51 -7.41
CA GLY A 68 -4.03 -14.04 -6.28
C GLY A 68 -5.50 -14.34 -6.58
N VAL A 69 -5.98 -14.11 -7.81
CA VAL A 69 -7.37 -14.38 -8.21
C VAL A 69 -7.57 -15.87 -8.53
N PRO A 70 -8.36 -16.65 -7.79
CA PRO A 70 -8.52 -18.07 -8.07
C PRO A 70 -9.14 -18.32 -9.44
N ARG A 71 -8.72 -19.39 -10.13
CA ARG A 71 -9.33 -19.79 -11.42
C ARG A 71 -10.82 -20.16 -11.31
N THR A 72 -11.28 -20.45 -10.11
CA THR A 72 -12.68 -20.77 -9.79
C THR A 72 -13.56 -19.52 -9.64
N ALA A 73 -13.00 -18.31 -9.69
CA ALA A 73 -13.71 -17.05 -9.45
C ALA A 73 -14.62 -16.58 -10.60
N SER A 74 -14.89 -17.40 -11.62
CA SER A 74 -15.87 -17.06 -12.65
C SER A 74 -17.24 -16.80 -12.01
N GLY A 75 -17.84 -15.66 -12.30
CA GLY A 75 -19.10 -15.20 -11.71
C GLY A 75 -18.96 -14.48 -10.36
N ALA A 76 -17.77 -14.44 -9.75
CA ALA A 76 -17.55 -13.67 -8.53
C ALA A 76 -17.70 -12.16 -8.81
N PRO A 77 -18.26 -11.38 -7.86
CA PRO A 77 -18.49 -9.96 -8.06
C PRO A 77 -17.18 -9.15 -8.00
N VAL A 78 -17.09 -8.10 -8.80
CA VAL A 78 -16.03 -7.08 -8.74
C VAL A 78 -16.70 -5.71 -8.78
N THR A 79 -16.42 -4.87 -7.81
CA THR A 79 -17.03 -3.55 -7.68
C THR A 79 -16.25 -2.52 -8.50
N VAL A 80 -16.95 -1.79 -9.37
CA VAL A 80 -16.44 -0.63 -10.12
C VAL A 80 -17.42 0.52 -9.92
N ASP A 81 -16.95 1.69 -9.52
CA ASP A 81 -17.80 2.87 -9.24
C ASP A 81 -18.99 2.58 -8.31
N GLY A 82 -18.76 1.73 -7.29
CA GLY A 82 -19.78 1.34 -6.31
C GLY A 82 -20.78 0.27 -6.79
N VAL A 83 -20.67 -0.21 -8.03
CA VAL A 83 -21.56 -1.23 -8.61
C VAL A 83 -20.80 -2.55 -8.82
N ALA A 84 -21.39 -3.66 -8.36
CA ALA A 84 -20.81 -4.99 -8.51
C ALA A 84 -21.14 -5.60 -9.89
N HIS A 85 -20.10 -6.05 -10.59
CA HIS A 85 -20.18 -6.71 -11.89
C HIS A 85 -19.55 -8.11 -11.83
N PRO A 86 -20.16 -9.14 -12.42
CA PRO A 86 -19.63 -10.50 -12.36
C PRO A 86 -18.41 -10.68 -13.28
N ILE A 87 -17.45 -11.49 -12.83
CA ILE A 87 -16.39 -12.00 -13.72
C ILE A 87 -17.02 -12.87 -14.81
N ALA A 88 -16.85 -12.46 -16.07
CA ALA A 88 -17.31 -13.13 -17.26
C ALA A 88 -16.23 -14.08 -17.83
N GLY A 89 -16.47 -15.38 -17.69
CA GLY A 89 -15.60 -16.43 -18.22
C GLY A 89 -14.38 -16.71 -17.35
N ARG A 90 -13.36 -17.34 -17.94
CA ARG A 90 -12.19 -17.83 -17.20
C ARG A 90 -11.25 -16.71 -16.77
N VAL A 91 -10.73 -16.83 -15.54
CA VAL A 91 -9.62 -16.03 -15.01
C VAL A 91 -8.32 -16.41 -15.75
N ALA A 92 -7.70 -15.43 -16.40
CA ALA A 92 -6.41 -15.60 -17.08
C ALA A 92 -5.24 -15.33 -16.12
N MET A 93 -4.00 -15.41 -16.62
CA MET A 93 -2.80 -15.22 -15.81
C MET A 93 -2.74 -13.82 -15.18
N ASP A 94 -3.12 -12.81 -15.96
CA ASP A 94 -2.87 -11.39 -15.65
C ASP A 94 -4.13 -10.53 -15.70
N GLN A 95 -5.28 -11.15 -15.97
CA GLN A 95 -6.52 -10.43 -16.24
C GLN A 95 -7.77 -11.26 -15.97
N VAL A 96 -8.84 -10.54 -15.61
CA VAL A 96 -10.23 -10.99 -15.62
C VAL A 96 -11.05 -10.07 -16.52
N VAL A 97 -12.16 -10.58 -17.02
CA VAL A 97 -13.13 -9.79 -17.79
C VAL A 97 -14.39 -9.64 -16.95
N LEU A 98 -14.96 -8.45 -16.91
CA LEU A 98 -16.27 -8.19 -16.31
C LEU A 98 -17.29 -7.96 -17.42
N ASP A 99 -18.50 -8.49 -17.25
CA ASP A 99 -19.65 -8.04 -18.03
C ASP A 99 -20.31 -6.89 -17.28
N VAL A 100 -20.18 -5.67 -17.83
CA VAL A 100 -20.65 -4.44 -17.18
C VAL A 100 -21.94 -3.88 -17.78
N GLY A 101 -22.54 -4.58 -18.75
CA GLY A 101 -23.79 -4.14 -19.38
C GLY A 101 -23.65 -2.77 -20.05
N ASP A 102 -24.57 -1.87 -19.71
CA ASP A 102 -24.58 -0.48 -20.16
C ASP A 102 -23.88 0.49 -19.18
N ALA A 103 -23.23 -0.04 -18.12
CA ALA A 103 -22.52 0.81 -17.17
C ALA A 103 -21.37 1.56 -17.86
N ALA A 104 -21.22 2.85 -17.50
CA ALA A 104 -20.24 3.75 -18.09
C ALA A 104 -18.83 3.56 -17.48
N VAL A 105 -18.35 2.31 -17.45
CA VAL A 105 -17.02 1.98 -16.96
C VAL A 105 -15.96 2.46 -17.96
N VAL A 106 -14.98 3.19 -17.46
CA VAL A 106 -13.89 3.77 -18.27
C VAL A 106 -12.54 3.13 -17.93
N PRO A 107 -11.61 3.03 -18.89
CA PRO A 107 -10.22 2.68 -18.60
C PRO A 107 -9.61 3.61 -17.53
N GLY A 108 -8.84 3.05 -16.61
CA GLY A 108 -8.27 3.74 -15.46
C GLY A 108 -9.14 3.68 -14.19
N ALA A 109 -10.40 3.24 -14.29
CA ALA A 109 -11.27 3.02 -13.13
C ALA A 109 -10.72 1.91 -12.23
N GLU A 110 -10.95 2.04 -10.92
CA GLU A 110 -10.60 1.01 -9.95
C GLU A 110 -11.67 -0.09 -9.92
N ALA A 111 -11.21 -1.35 -9.94
CA ALA A 111 -12.02 -2.54 -9.84
C ALA A 111 -11.62 -3.32 -8.58
N VAL A 112 -12.48 -3.28 -7.57
CA VAL A 112 -12.26 -3.88 -6.25
C VAL A 112 -12.84 -5.29 -6.24
N LEU A 113 -11.99 -6.29 -6.08
CA LEU A 113 -12.43 -7.69 -5.98
C LEU A 113 -13.06 -7.90 -4.59
N TRP A 114 -12.31 -7.62 -3.54
CA TRP A 114 -12.83 -7.68 -2.16
C TRP A 114 -12.21 -6.63 -1.25
N GLY A 115 -12.84 -6.43 -0.09
CA GLY A 115 -12.38 -5.52 0.96
C GLY A 115 -13.15 -4.20 1.00
N ALA A 116 -12.53 -3.17 1.55
CA ALA A 116 -13.09 -1.82 1.59
C ALA A 116 -13.51 -1.35 0.18
N ASP A 117 -14.69 -0.73 0.11
CA ASP A 117 -15.37 -0.30 -1.13
C ASP A 117 -15.79 -1.43 -2.09
N GLY A 118 -15.65 -2.69 -1.67
CA GLY A 118 -15.97 -3.87 -2.45
C GLY A 118 -16.85 -4.88 -1.72
N THR A 119 -16.83 -6.13 -2.20
CA THR A 119 -17.50 -7.25 -1.52
C THR A 119 -16.65 -7.71 -0.33
N PRO A 120 -17.22 -8.00 0.85
CA PRO A 120 -16.46 -8.60 1.95
C PRO A 120 -15.78 -9.91 1.53
N VAL A 121 -14.53 -10.14 1.94
CA VAL A 121 -13.70 -11.28 1.50
C VAL A 121 -14.36 -12.65 1.71
N GLY A 122 -15.14 -12.81 2.79
CA GLY A 122 -15.93 -14.03 3.02
C GLY A 122 -16.97 -14.29 1.94
N ALA A 123 -17.82 -13.30 1.65
CA ALA A 123 -18.85 -13.39 0.62
C ALA A 123 -18.23 -13.52 -0.78
N TRP A 124 -17.09 -12.84 -1.03
CA TRP A 124 -16.35 -13.01 -2.27
C TRP A 124 -15.79 -14.43 -2.41
N GLY A 125 -15.24 -14.97 -1.33
CA GLY A 125 -14.74 -16.35 -1.26
C GLY A 125 -15.82 -17.39 -1.51
N ASP A 126 -17.03 -17.19 -0.98
CA ASP A 126 -18.18 -18.06 -1.27
C ASP A 126 -18.51 -18.07 -2.77
N ALA A 127 -18.54 -16.90 -3.41
CA ALA A 127 -18.78 -16.78 -4.85
C ALA A 127 -17.64 -17.41 -5.68
N ALA A 128 -16.39 -17.26 -5.23
CA ALA A 128 -15.21 -17.82 -5.87
C ALA A 128 -14.92 -19.28 -5.51
N ARG A 129 -15.69 -19.87 -4.58
CA ARG A 129 -15.52 -21.22 -4.04
C ARG A 129 -14.14 -21.46 -3.42
N VAL A 130 -13.62 -20.44 -2.72
CA VAL A 130 -12.35 -20.48 -2.00
C VAL A 130 -12.54 -19.90 -0.61
N PRO A 131 -12.16 -20.61 0.47
CA PRO A 131 -12.22 -20.07 1.83
C PRO A 131 -11.44 -18.76 1.97
N ALA A 132 -12.03 -17.77 2.64
CA ALA A 132 -11.40 -16.46 2.86
C ALA A 132 -9.96 -16.53 3.40
N PRO A 133 -9.61 -17.41 4.37
CA PRO A 133 -8.22 -17.50 4.85
C PRO A 133 -7.19 -17.84 3.76
N LEU A 134 -7.58 -18.54 2.69
CA LEU A 134 -6.68 -18.81 1.57
C LEU A 134 -6.50 -17.60 0.66
N LEU A 135 -7.54 -16.77 0.52
CA LEU A 135 -7.47 -15.50 -0.23
C LEU A 135 -6.63 -14.48 0.53
N GLU A 136 -6.80 -14.41 1.85
CA GLU A 136 -6.08 -13.51 2.74
C GLU A 136 -4.57 -13.86 2.85
N ALA A 137 -4.19 -15.12 2.57
CA ALA A 137 -2.83 -15.61 2.76
C ALA A 137 -1.89 -15.34 1.57
N PHE A 138 -2.40 -14.97 0.40
CA PHE A 138 -1.57 -14.88 -0.81
C PHE A 138 -1.92 -13.66 -1.66
N VAL A 139 -0.86 -12.97 -2.09
CA VAL A 139 -0.91 -11.97 -3.15
C VAL A 139 0.30 -12.17 -4.06
N GLY A 140 0.12 -11.98 -5.36
CA GLY A 140 1.19 -12.15 -6.34
C GLY A 140 2.28 -11.08 -6.24
N PRO A 141 3.51 -11.37 -6.69
CA PRO A 141 4.67 -10.48 -6.54
C PRO A 141 4.59 -9.19 -7.38
N ARG A 142 3.63 -9.08 -8.29
CA ARG A 142 3.40 -7.90 -9.15
C ARG A 142 2.34 -6.95 -8.57
N VAL A 143 1.75 -7.32 -7.44
CA VAL A 143 0.74 -6.52 -6.76
C VAL A 143 1.47 -5.64 -5.76
N GLU A 144 1.27 -4.34 -5.88
CA GLU A 144 1.74 -3.37 -4.91
C GLU A 144 1.09 -3.68 -3.56
N THR A 145 1.89 -3.71 -2.51
CA THR A 145 1.42 -4.01 -1.15
C THR A 145 1.45 -2.73 -0.32
N ILE A 146 0.30 -2.40 0.25
CA ILE A 146 0.16 -1.35 1.26
C ILE A 146 -0.15 -2.06 2.57
N VAL A 147 0.67 -1.87 3.61
CA VAL A 147 0.32 -2.37 4.94
C VAL A 147 -0.51 -1.30 5.63
N GLU A 148 -1.74 -1.62 6.02
CA GLU A 148 -2.69 -0.67 6.59
C GLU A 148 -3.40 -1.29 7.79
N ASP A 149 -3.36 -0.61 8.93
CA ASP A 149 -4.07 -1.06 10.12
C ASP A 149 -4.43 0.10 11.06
N VAL A 150 -5.31 -0.17 12.01
CA VAL A 150 -5.68 0.75 13.09
C VAL A 150 -4.76 0.53 14.29
N VAL A 151 -4.01 1.56 14.65
CA VAL A 151 -3.21 1.63 15.87
C VAL A 151 -4.04 2.32 16.93
N VAL A 152 -4.36 1.61 18.00
CA VAL A 152 -5.42 2.00 18.95
C VAL A 152 -5.00 3.10 19.94
N ASP A 153 -3.71 3.18 20.28
CA ASP A 153 -3.18 4.11 21.28
C ASP A 153 -1.67 4.36 21.07
N ALA A 154 -1.08 5.16 21.97
CA ALA A 154 0.35 5.48 21.94
C ALA A 154 1.25 4.26 22.19
N ASP A 155 0.88 3.36 23.10
CA ASP A 155 1.66 2.15 23.42
C ASP A 155 1.73 1.20 22.21
N ALA A 156 0.62 1.05 21.48
CA ALA A 156 0.54 0.32 20.23
C ALA A 156 1.38 0.98 19.12
N MET A 157 1.43 2.32 19.07
CA MET A 157 2.29 3.06 18.13
C MET A 157 3.78 2.83 18.43
N GLU A 158 4.18 2.83 19.70
CA GLU A 158 5.55 2.52 20.11
C GLU A 158 5.89 1.06 19.82
N ALA A 159 4.97 0.12 20.06
CA ALA A 159 5.14 -1.28 19.71
C ALA A 159 5.30 -1.49 18.20
N LEU A 160 4.54 -0.76 17.38
CA LEU A 160 4.72 -0.73 15.94
C LEU A 160 6.12 -0.21 15.56
N GLY A 161 6.59 0.86 16.21
CA GLY A 161 7.94 1.38 16.02
C GLY A 161 9.03 0.36 16.36
N ARG A 162 8.91 -0.33 17.51
CA ARG A 162 9.84 -1.40 17.91
C ARG A 162 9.86 -2.56 16.91
N ARG A 163 8.70 -2.91 16.35
CA ARG A 163 8.58 -3.95 15.31
C ARG A 163 9.25 -3.50 14.00
N LEU A 164 9.05 -2.24 13.60
CA LEU A 164 9.72 -1.66 12.43
C LEU A 164 11.24 -1.64 12.60
N ALA A 165 11.75 -1.29 13.79
CA ALA A 165 13.18 -1.32 14.06
C ALA A 165 13.83 -2.67 13.76
N GLY A 166 13.12 -3.79 13.99
CA GLY A 166 13.63 -5.13 13.73
C GLY A 166 13.92 -5.44 12.26
N ILE A 167 13.38 -4.65 11.33
CA ILE A 167 13.58 -4.86 9.89
C ILE A 167 14.46 -3.80 9.24
N LEU A 168 14.87 -2.75 9.96
CA LEU A 168 15.64 -1.63 9.43
C LEU A 168 17.14 -1.91 9.47
N GLY A 169 17.87 -1.41 8.47
CA GLY A 169 19.32 -1.48 8.37
C GLY A 169 19.92 -0.20 7.77
N ALA A 170 21.24 -0.17 7.65
CA ALA A 170 21.97 0.98 7.10
C ALA A 170 21.45 1.38 5.72
N GLY A 171 21.30 2.69 5.50
CA GLY A 171 20.73 3.32 4.31
C GLY A 171 19.22 3.25 4.20
N ASP A 172 18.50 2.60 5.14
CA ASP A 172 17.04 2.60 5.09
C ASP A 172 16.52 3.96 5.54
N VAL A 173 15.64 4.53 4.71
CA VAL A 173 14.98 5.82 4.98
C VAL A 173 13.51 5.58 5.22
N VAL A 174 13.00 6.08 6.35
CA VAL A 174 11.59 6.07 6.71
C VAL A 174 11.07 7.50 6.72
N VAL A 175 10.15 7.80 5.82
CA VAL A 175 9.50 9.11 5.70
C VAL A 175 8.16 9.06 6.41
N LEU A 176 7.96 9.94 7.38
CA LEU A 176 6.72 10.02 8.16
C LEU A 176 5.87 11.22 7.73
N THR A 177 4.62 10.98 7.35
CA THR A 177 3.62 12.02 7.07
C THR A 177 2.40 11.89 7.97
N GLY A 178 1.70 12.99 8.16
CA GLY A 178 0.51 13.07 9.01
C GLY A 178 0.41 14.42 9.70
N GLU A 179 -0.78 14.79 10.14
CA GLU A 179 -1.04 16.06 10.80
C GLU A 179 -0.21 16.28 12.08
N LEU A 180 -0.19 17.51 12.58
CA LEU A 180 0.38 17.79 13.90
C LEU A 180 -0.33 16.94 14.96
N GLY A 181 0.43 16.28 15.83
CA GLY A 181 -0.14 15.38 16.84
C GLY A 181 -0.57 14.00 16.33
N ALA A 182 -0.34 13.66 15.05
CA ALA A 182 -0.71 12.35 14.50
C ALA A 182 -0.01 11.15 15.16
N GLY A 183 1.12 11.36 15.87
CA GLY A 183 1.89 10.30 16.52
C GLY A 183 3.23 9.96 15.86
N LYS A 184 3.71 10.79 14.92
CA LYS A 184 5.01 10.61 14.23
C LYS A 184 6.17 10.42 15.20
N THR A 185 6.35 11.35 16.14
CA THR A 185 7.41 11.25 17.16
C THR A 185 7.23 10.05 18.08
N THR A 186 6.00 9.63 18.38
CA THR A 186 5.72 8.42 19.18
C THR A 186 6.21 7.17 18.43
N LEU A 187 5.94 7.07 17.13
CA LEU A 187 6.50 6.01 16.30
C LEU A 187 8.04 6.06 16.27
N THR A 188 8.63 7.24 16.07
CA THR A 188 10.09 7.43 16.06
C THR A 188 10.74 7.00 17.36
N ARG A 189 10.10 7.25 18.51
CA ARG A 189 10.55 6.75 19.82
C ARG A 189 10.57 5.23 19.88
N GLY A 190 9.47 4.58 19.48
CA GLY A 190 9.40 3.13 19.41
C GLY A 190 10.50 2.54 18.52
N ILE A 191 10.77 3.17 17.37
CA ILE A 191 11.90 2.77 16.50
C ILE A 191 13.23 2.91 17.23
N GLY A 192 13.49 4.07 17.84
CA GLY A 192 14.73 4.31 18.58
C GLY A 192 14.94 3.33 19.73
N GLU A 193 13.91 3.01 20.49
CA GLU A 193 13.96 1.98 21.53
C GLU A 193 14.28 0.60 20.96
N GLY A 194 13.62 0.20 19.87
CA GLY A 194 13.87 -1.07 19.20
C GLY A 194 15.30 -1.21 18.66
N LEU A 195 15.92 -0.09 18.28
CA LEU A 195 17.32 -0.03 17.87
C LEU A 195 18.31 0.10 19.05
N GLY A 196 17.83 0.30 20.28
CA GLY A 196 18.68 0.54 21.44
C GLY A 196 19.40 1.89 21.39
N ALA A 197 18.73 2.94 20.88
CA ALA A 197 19.26 4.29 20.81
C ALA A 197 19.64 4.82 22.20
N VAL A 198 20.83 5.42 22.30
CA VAL A 198 21.32 6.02 23.55
C VAL A 198 20.66 7.39 23.77
N GLY A 199 20.01 7.53 24.93
CA GLY A 199 19.32 8.75 25.32
C GLY A 199 17.89 8.83 24.78
N THR A 200 17.16 9.87 25.17
CA THR A 200 15.76 10.04 24.77
C THR A 200 15.65 10.50 23.32
N VAL A 201 14.90 9.75 22.51
CA VAL A 201 14.47 10.18 21.18
C VAL A 201 13.27 11.12 21.36
N ALA A 202 13.43 12.37 20.95
CA ALA A 202 12.40 13.39 21.04
C ALA A 202 12.49 14.29 19.82
N SER A 203 11.35 14.79 19.36
CA SER A 203 11.29 15.74 18.23
C SER A 203 12.32 16.85 18.45
N PRO A 204 13.26 17.02 17.51
CA PRO A 204 14.26 18.06 17.57
C PRO A 204 13.63 19.47 17.56
N THR A 205 13.55 20.12 18.72
CA THR A 205 12.90 21.45 18.82
C THR A 205 13.73 22.61 18.22
N PHE A 206 15.04 22.40 17.98
CA PHE A 206 15.98 23.46 17.55
C PHE A 206 17.05 23.01 16.55
N VAL A 207 17.21 21.70 16.31
CA VAL A 207 18.22 21.16 15.40
C VAL A 207 17.46 20.41 14.31
N ILE A 208 17.82 20.57 13.05
CA ILE A 208 17.09 19.93 11.94
C ILE A 208 17.26 18.41 11.95
N ALA A 209 18.45 17.94 12.33
CA ALA A 209 18.78 16.52 12.42
C ALA A 209 19.54 16.18 13.70
N ARG A 210 19.31 14.98 14.24
CA ARG A 210 20.05 14.43 15.38
C ARG A 210 20.44 12.99 15.13
N THR A 211 21.70 12.68 15.37
CA THR A 211 22.19 11.30 15.32
C THR A 211 22.21 10.69 16.72
N HIS A 212 21.45 9.62 16.89
CA HIS A 212 21.45 8.78 18.08
C HIS A 212 22.37 7.58 17.85
N ARG A 213 23.28 7.34 18.79
CA ARG A 213 24.13 6.14 18.78
C ARG A 213 23.27 4.92 19.12
N THR A 214 23.48 3.82 18.40
CA THR A 214 22.89 2.50 18.67
C THR A 214 24.01 1.47 18.79
N ALA A 215 23.66 0.19 18.96
CA ALA A 215 24.65 -0.90 19.01
C ALA A 215 25.31 -1.20 17.64
N THR A 216 24.64 -0.92 16.52
CA THR A 216 25.07 -1.35 15.18
C THR A 216 25.11 -0.19 14.19
N VAL A 217 23.95 0.37 13.85
CA VAL A 217 23.80 1.42 12.83
C VAL A 217 23.20 2.67 13.46
N PRO A 218 23.85 3.85 13.36
CA PRO A 218 23.33 5.08 13.97
C PRO A 218 21.92 5.40 13.46
N LEU A 219 21.10 5.94 14.35
CA LEU A 219 19.76 6.43 14.03
C LEU A 219 19.84 7.92 13.75
N LEU A 220 19.64 8.33 12.51
CA LEU A 220 19.53 9.72 12.08
C LEU A 220 18.06 10.15 12.12
N HIS A 221 17.70 11.00 13.07
CA HIS A 221 16.35 11.55 13.21
C HIS A 221 16.30 12.96 12.66
N VAL A 222 15.56 13.16 11.58
CA VAL A 222 15.38 14.44 10.88
C VAL A 222 13.97 14.96 11.12
N ASP A 223 13.82 16.25 11.43
CA ASP A 223 12.54 16.96 11.49
C ASP A 223 12.51 18.03 10.39
N ALA A 224 11.89 17.68 9.26
CA ALA A 224 11.85 18.51 8.06
C ALA A 224 10.71 19.53 8.06
N TYR A 225 9.93 19.66 9.14
CA TYR A 225 8.83 20.63 9.22
C TYR A 225 9.28 22.08 8.99
N ARG A 226 10.55 22.37 9.29
CA ARG A 226 11.12 23.72 9.21
C ARG A 226 11.99 23.97 7.97
N LEU A 227 12.16 22.97 7.12
CA LEU A 227 12.94 23.13 5.91
C LEU A 227 12.08 23.87 4.88
N GLY A 228 12.58 25.03 4.44
CA GLY A 228 11.87 25.92 3.54
C GLY A 228 11.84 25.43 2.10
N ASP A 229 12.91 24.76 1.67
CA ASP A 229 13.04 24.16 0.35
C ASP A 229 13.97 22.93 0.36
N GLU A 230 14.05 22.24 -0.78
CA GLU A 230 14.86 21.04 -0.99
C GLU A 230 16.38 21.32 -0.91
N ALA A 231 16.82 22.54 -1.21
CA ALA A 231 18.24 22.89 -1.20
C ALA A 231 18.80 22.94 0.23
N GLU A 232 17.98 23.33 1.21
CA GLU A 232 18.36 23.27 2.62
C GLU A 232 18.61 21.82 3.12
N LEU A 233 18.04 20.79 2.47
CA LEU A 233 18.32 19.38 2.83
C LEU A 233 19.67 18.91 2.32
N ASP A 234 20.02 19.26 1.08
CA ASP A 234 21.31 18.91 0.47
C ASP A 234 22.49 19.53 1.24
N ASP A 235 22.29 20.72 1.82
CA ASP A 235 23.30 21.42 2.62
C ASP A 235 23.56 20.81 4.01
N LEU A 236 22.74 19.86 4.47
CA LEU A 236 22.84 19.28 5.83
C LEU A 236 23.91 18.20 5.99
N ASP A 237 24.60 17.79 4.91
CA ASP A 237 25.64 16.74 4.90
C ASP A 237 25.21 15.49 5.69
N LEU A 238 23.99 15.01 5.39
CA LEU A 238 23.38 13.88 6.09
C LEU A 238 24.00 12.56 5.60
N ASP A 239 24.62 11.81 6.51
CA ASP A 239 25.14 10.46 6.23
C ASP A 239 24.01 9.42 6.23
N VAL A 240 23.12 9.52 5.23
CA VAL A 240 21.94 8.66 5.07
C VAL A 240 22.36 7.21 4.81
N ASP A 241 23.37 6.99 3.97
CA ASP A 241 23.83 5.65 3.57
C ASP A 241 24.40 4.83 4.73
N ALA A 242 25.09 5.47 5.69
CA ALA A 242 25.62 4.79 6.87
C ALA A 242 24.63 4.73 8.05
N SER A 243 23.44 5.33 7.92
CA SER A 243 22.47 5.48 9.01
C SER A 243 21.15 4.77 8.73
N ILE A 244 20.36 4.53 9.78
CA ILE A 244 18.91 4.36 9.65
C ILE A 244 18.31 5.75 9.80
N THR A 245 17.62 6.24 8.76
CA THR A 245 17.11 7.61 8.74
C THR A 245 15.61 7.64 8.95
N ILE A 246 15.14 8.38 9.96
CA ILE A 246 13.72 8.66 10.20
C ILE A 246 13.49 10.14 9.97
N ALA A 247 12.69 10.47 8.95
CA ALA A 247 12.39 11.85 8.57
C ALA A 247 10.93 12.18 8.87
N GLU A 248 10.70 12.95 9.94
CA GLU A 248 9.40 13.53 10.23
C GLU A 248 9.12 14.67 9.23
N TRP A 249 7.93 14.67 8.63
CA TRP A 249 7.58 15.59 7.53
C TRP A 249 8.51 15.47 6.32
N GLY A 250 9.15 14.30 6.16
CA GLY A 250 10.24 14.07 5.23
C GLY A 250 9.84 13.90 3.77
N LEU A 251 8.65 14.33 3.33
CA LEU A 251 8.28 14.21 1.92
C LEU A 251 9.29 14.91 0.99
N PRO A 252 9.88 16.07 1.33
CA PRO A 252 10.95 16.65 0.52
C PRO A 252 12.20 15.77 0.39
N LEU A 253 12.50 14.89 1.37
CA LEU A 253 13.67 14.02 1.36
C LEU A 253 13.60 12.94 0.27
N VAL A 254 12.41 12.60 -0.24
CA VAL A 254 12.24 11.55 -1.26
C VAL A 254 12.92 11.90 -2.58
N HIS A 255 13.23 13.17 -2.83
CA HIS A 255 13.95 13.61 -4.02
C HIS A 255 15.44 13.29 -3.96
N ALA A 256 15.98 13.05 -2.77
CA ALA A 256 17.39 12.78 -2.53
C ALA A 256 17.71 11.29 -2.35
N VAL A 257 16.72 10.39 -2.44
CA VAL A 257 16.89 8.96 -2.17
C VAL A 257 16.17 8.09 -3.21
N ASP A 258 16.79 6.97 -3.57
CA ASP A 258 16.24 6.04 -4.58
C ASP A 258 15.20 5.06 -3.99
N ALA A 259 15.23 4.84 -2.67
CA ALA A 259 14.34 3.92 -1.99
C ALA A 259 14.00 4.39 -0.57
N TRP A 260 12.73 4.28 -0.19
CA TRP A 260 12.25 4.67 1.14
C TRP A 260 10.99 3.90 1.54
N LEU A 261 10.73 3.83 2.84
CA LEU A 261 9.45 3.44 3.41
C LEU A 261 8.66 4.72 3.73
N HIS A 262 7.50 4.89 3.11
CA HIS A 262 6.57 5.94 3.48
C HIS A 262 5.60 5.42 4.54
N VAL A 263 5.54 6.08 5.69
CA VAL A 263 4.56 5.83 6.74
C VAL A 263 3.64 7.03 6.87
N GLU A 264 2.39 6.86 6.46
CA GLU A 264 1.34 7.84 6.64
C GLU A 264 0.56 7.53 7.92
N ILE A 265 0.37 8.53 8.77
CA ILE A 265 -0.43 8.42 10.00
C ILE A 265 -1.60 9.40 9.91
N VAL A 266 -2.80 8.84 9.83
CA VAL A 266 -4.06 9.60 9.71
C VAL A 266 -4.83 9.51 11.02
N ARG A 267 -5.23 10.67 11.54
CA ARG A 267 -6.15 10.74 12.68
C ARG A 267 -7.55 10.32 12.22
N THR A 268 -8.16 9.38 12.93
CA THR A 268 -9.59 9.10 12.74
C THR A 268 -10.37 10.25 13.36
N ILE A 269 -11.14 11.02 12.57
CA ILE A 269 -11.81 12.25 13.02
C ILE A 269 -12.75 11.94 14.19
N GLY A 270 -12.60 12.63 15.34
CA GLY A 270 -13.54 12.45 16.45
C GLY A 270 -13.21 13.11 17.80
N GLY A 271 -11.98 13.50 18.09
CA GLY A 271 -11.67 14.26 19.31
C GLY A 271 -10.23 14.76 19.40
N ASP A 272 -9.91 15.39 20.51
CA ASP A 272 -8.60 15.97 20.82
C ASP A 272 -7.77 15.06 21.76
N ASP A 273 -8.13 13.77 21.88
CA ASP A 273 -7.50 12.88 22.85
C ASP A 273 -6.27 12.15 22.30
N VAL A 274 -5.28 11.93 23.17
CA VAL A 274 -3.99 11.30 22.85
C VAL A 274 -4.17 9.79 22.61
N ASP A 275 -5.23 9.22 23.16
CA ASP A 275 -5.58 7.79 23.10
C ASP A 275 -6.51 7.44 21.93
N GLU A 276 -6.66 8.34 20.97
CA GLU A 276 -7.52 8.07 19.82
C GLU A 276 -6.87 7.19 18.77
N PRO A 277 -7.64 6.25 18.18
CA PRO A 277 -7.15 5.39 17.11
C PRO A 277 -6.60 6.19 15.92
N ARG A 278 -5.49 5.70 15.37
CA ARG A 278 -4.84 6.21 14.16
C ARG A 278 -4.87 5.13 13.09
N THR A 279 -5.16 5.51 11.85
CA THR A 279 -4.90 4.62 10.71
C THR A 279 -3.46 4.84 10.28
N VAL A 280 -2.67 3.77 10.23
CA VAL A 280 -1.28 3.81 9.77
C VAL A 280 -1.16 3.05 8.46
N ARG A 281 -0.57 3.69 7.44
CA ARG A 281 -0.31 3.09 6.13
C ARG A 281 1.17 3.09 5.82
N LEU A 282 1.71 1.95 5.41
CA LEU A 282 3.09 1.76 5.00
C LEU A 282 3.14 1.42 3.52
N THR A 283 3.88 2.22 2.75
CA THR A 283 4.12 2.00 1.32
C THR A 283 5.62 1.99 1.06
N GLY A 284 6.08 0.97 0.33
CA GLY A 284 7.48 0.78 0.00
C GLY A 284 7.80 1.35 -1.38
N HIS A 285 8.91 2.08 -1.48
CA HIS A 285 9.37 2.69 -2.71
C HIS A 285 10.82 2.30 -3.00
N GLY A 286 11.12 2.03 -4.27
CA GLY A 286 12.43 1.60 -4.73
C GLY A 286 12.78 0.15 -4.37
N ASP A 287 13.93 -0.31 -4.87
CA ASP A 287 14.32 -1.73 -4.82
C ASP A 287 14.63 -2.26 -3.41
N ARG A 288 14.85 -1.37 -2.43
CA ARG A 288 15.06 -1.76 -1.03
C ARG A 288 13.77 -2.07 -0.28
N TRP A 289 12.62 -1.64 -0.80
CA TRP A 289 11.31 -1.83 -0.17
C TRP A 289 10.34 -2.59 -1.07
N PRO A 290 10.69 -3.81 -1.53
CA PRO A 290 9.79 -4.61 -2.34
C PRO A 290 8.58 -5.08 -1.52
N ALA A 291 7.48 -5.40 -2.21
CA ALA A 291 6.27 -5.95 -1.59
C ALA A 291 6.54 -7.15 -0.68
N SER A 292 7.49 -8.02 -1.02
CA SER A 292 7.89 -9.16 -0.19
C SER A 292 8.44 -8.76 1.19
N ARG A 293 9.16 -7.64 1.28
CA ARG A 293 9.69 -7.11 2.54
C ARG A 293 8.57 -6.59 3.44
N LEU A 294 7.61 -5.87 2.86
CA LEU A 294 6.43 -5.39 3.58
C LEU A 294 5.52 -6.53 4.04
N LEU A 295 5.32 -7.55 3.20
CA LEU A 295 4.57 -8.76 3.58
C LEU A 295 5.26 -9.52 4.71
N ALA A 296 6.59 -9.68 4.66
CA ALA A 296 7.35 -10.32 5.73
C ALA A 296 7.23 -9.53 7.04
N PHE A 297 7.32 -8.20 6.96
CA PHE A 297 7.06 -7.32 8.09
C PHE A 297 5.67 -7.54 8.68
N ALA A 298 4.62 -7.46 7.85
CA ALA A 298 3.23 -7.61 8.27
C ALA A 298 2.93 -9.00 8.86
N ARG A 299 3.64 -10.05 8.43
CA ARG A 299 3.51 -11.42 8.97
C ARG A 299 4.35 -11.67 10.23
N GLY A 300 5.26 -10.76 10.57
CA GLY A 300 6.21 -10.97 11.67
C GLY A 300 7.26 -12.05 11.34
N THR A 301 7.59 -12.20 10.05
CA THR A 301 8.55 -13.20 9.53
C THR A 301 9.79 -12.56 8.90
N ALA A 302 9.98 -11.26 9.12
CA ALA A 302 11.11 -10.50 8.61
C ALA A 302 12.37 -10.71 9.46
#